data_AF-A0A9P4MWH5-F1
#
_entry.id   AF-A0A9P4MWH5-F1
#
_cell.length_a   1.000
_cell.length_b   1.000
_cell.length_c   1.000
_cell.angle_alpha   90.00
_cell.angle_beta   90.00
_cell.angle_gamma   90.00
#
_symmetry.space_group_name_H-M   'P 1'
#
loop_
_entity.id
_entity.type
_entity.pdbx_description
1 polymer ?
#
loop_
_entity_poly.entity_id
_entity_poly.type
_entity_poly.pdbx_seq_one_letter_code
_entity_poly.pdbx_strand_id
1 'polypeptide(L)'
;QHLCLPIRGYRKPGMSEEDYRHHMTKVSAPMTKELMVKYGVKRWTMIHNPTETRALISELYDSQMANVADSDCFSQVVFKSLEDYKR
;
A
#
# COMPACT_ATOMS: atom_id res chain seq x y z
N GLN A 1 20.30 4.18 -9.11
CA GLN A 1 19.12 4.77 -8.43
C GLN A 1 17.94 3.81 -8.63
N HIS A 2 17.17 3.51 -7.59
CA HIS A 2 15.97 2.65 -7.71
C HIS A 2 14.73 3.49 -8.04
N LEU A 3 13.76 2.92 -8.76
CA LEU A 3 12.44 3.52 -8.93
C LEU A 3 11.52 3.04 -7.80
N CYS A 4 10.83 3.95 -7.13
CA CYS A 4 9.81 3.63 -6.13
C CYS A 4 8.45 4.13 -6.62
N LEU A 5 7.48 3.24 -6.72
CA LEU A 5 6.10 3.55 -7.09
C LEU A 5 5.22 3.56 -5.83
N PRO A 6 4.86 4.74 -5.30
CA PRO A 6 3.90 4.85 -4.20
C PRO A 6 2.47 4.74 -4.72
N ILE A 7 1.62 3.99 -4.01
CA ILE A 7 0.24 3.70 -4.38
C ILE A 7 -0.65 3.92 -3.15
N ARG A 8 -1.75 4.66 -3.33
CA ARG A 8 -2.85 4.74 -2.37
C ARG A 8 -3.89 3.68 -2.69
N GLY A 9 -4.16 2.80 -1.74
CA GLY A 9 -5.12 1.72 -1.88
C GLY A 9 -6.44 2.01 -1.17
N TYR A 10 -7.53 1.63 -1.81
CA TYR A 10 -8.88 1.70 -1.27
C TYR A 10 -9.51 0.32 -1.31
N ARG A 11 -10.17 -0.09 -0.23
CA ARG A 11 -10.92 -1.35 -0.19
C ARG A 11 -12.21 -1.21 -0.97
N LYS A 12 -12.71 -2.35 -1.47
CA LYS A 12 -14.00 -2.39 -2.18
C LYS A 12 -15.14 -1.93 -1.25
N PRO A 13 -16.11 -1.12 -1.73
CA PRO A 13 -17.28 -0.77 -0.93
C PRO A 13 -17.99 -2.02 -0.37
N GLY A 14 -18.33 -1.98 0.91
CA GLY A 14 -18.96 -3.10 1.63
C GLY A 14 -18.00 -4.18 2.15
N MET A 15 -16.70 -4.11 1.85
CA MET A 15 -15.69 -5.01 2.43
C MET A 15 -15.22 -4.49 3.78
N SER A 16 -15.13 -5.35 4.81
CA SER A 16 -14.59 -4.94 6.12
C SER A 16 -13.07 -4.67 6.06
N GLU A 17 -12.53 -3.91 7.01
CA GLU A 17 -11.08 -3.68 7.10
C GLU A 17 -10.32 -4.99 7.39
N GLU A 18 -10.92 -5.89 8.15
CA GLU A 18 -10.37 -7.20 8.46
C GLU A 18 -10.31 -8.10 7.22
N ASP A 19 -11.42 -8.21 6.48
CA ASP A 19 -11.46 -9.00 5.24
C ASP A 19 -10.48 -8.45 4.21
N TYR A 20 -10.38 -7.13 4.10
CA TYR A 20 -9.41 -6.48 3.22
C TYR A 20 -7.98 -6.87 3.61
N ARG A 21 -7.61 -6.72 4.89
CA ARG A 21 -6.29 -7.09 5.40
C ARG A 21 -5.99 -8.58 5.22
N HIS A 22 -6.97 -9.44 5.47
CA HIS A 22 -6.85 -10.87 5.26
C HIS A 22 -6.59 -11.16 3.78
N HIS A 23 -7.40 -10.60 2.88
CA HIS A 23 -7.24 -10.78 1.44
C HIS A 23 -5.84 -10.33 0.97
N MET A 24 -5.41 -9.13 1.34
CA MET A 24 -4.12 -8.60 0.92
C MET A 24 -2.95 -9.44 1.42
N THR A 25 -3.00 -9.91 2.66
CA THR A 25 -1.87 -10.63 3.30
C THR A 25 -1.87 -12.13 3.03
N LYS A 26 -3.03 -12.76 2.89
CA LYS A 26 -3.17 -14.22 2.76
C LYS A 26 -3.49 -14.70 1.34
N VAL A 27 -4.00 -13.82 0.49
CA VAL A 27 -4.38 -14.16 -0.89
C VAL A 27 -3.50 -13.40 -1.89
N SER A 28 -3.61 -12.07 -1.93
CA SER A 28 -2.92 -11.26 -2.95
C SER A 28 -1.39 -11.33 -2.83
N ALA A 29 -0.85 -11.18 -1.62
CA ALA A 29 0.60 -11.21 -1.39
C ALA A 29 1.25 -12.54 -1.81
N PRO A 30 0.74 -13.73 -1.41
CA PRO A 30 1.29 -15.00 -1.90
C PRO A 30 1.16 -15.17 -3.42
N MET A 31 -0.01 -14.86 -3.99
CA MET A 31 -0.26 -15.04 -5.43
C MET A 31 0.65 -14.15 -6.29
N THR A 32 0.97 -12.96 -5.81
CA THR A 32 1.78 -11.99 -6.57
C THR A 32 3.28 -12.15 -6.34
N LYS A 33 3.71 -12.93 -5.34
CA LYS A 33 5.12 -13.11 -4.99
C LYS A 33 5.98 -13.57 -6.16
N GLU A 34 5.55 -14.62 -6.87
CA GLU A 34 6.32 -15.16 -8.00
C GLU A 34 6.34 -14.20 -9.18
N LEU A 35 5.24 -13.48 -9.42
CA LEU A 35 5.18 -12.43 -10.45
C LEU A 35 6.13 -11.28 -10.11
N MET A 36 6.17 -10.83 -8.85
CA MET A 36 7.09 -9.81 -8.38
C MET A 36 8.54 -10.22 -8.64
N VAL A 37 8.91 -11.48 -8.37
CA VAL A 37 10.24 -12.01 -8.69
C VAL A 37 10.48 -12.01 -10.21
N LYS A 38 9.52 -12.51 -11.00
CA LYS A 38 9.61 -12.57 -12.46
C LYS A 38 9.86 -11.19 -13.09
N TYR A 39 9.16 -10.16 -12.62
CA TYR A 39 9.30 -8.78 -13.11
C TYR A 39 10.38 -7.97 -12.38
N GLY A 40 11.21 -8.62 -11.56
CA GLY A 40 12.39 -7.99 -10.96
C GLY A 40 12.09 -6.95 -9.87
N VAL A 41 10.91 -6.99 -9.25
CA VAL A 41 10.56 -6.18 -8.08
C VAL A 41 11.56 -6.46 -6.97
N LYS A 42 12.19 -5.41 -6.45
CA LYS A 42 13.20 -5.49 -5.39
C LYS A 42 12.59 -5.49 -4.00
N ARG A 43 11.50 -4.76 -3.82
CA ARG A 43 10.75 -4.70 -2.57
C ARG A 43 9.31 -4.32 -2.85
N TRP A 44 8.41 -4.98 -2.16
CA TRP A 44 7.03 -4.55 -2.06
C TRP A 44 6.66 -4.41 -0.59
N THR A 45 6.05 -3.28 -0.24
CA THR A 45 5.50 -3.03 1.10
C THR A 45 4.05 -2.63 0.99
N MET A 46 3.28 -2.96 2.02
CA MET A 46 1.90 -2.55 2.18
C MET A 46 1.66 -2.25 3.65
N ILE A 47 1.27 -1.01 3.94
CA ILE A 47 0.96 -0.52 5.28
C ILE A 47 -0.54 -0.28 5.30
N HIS A 48 -1.24 -1.06 6.13
CA HIS A 48 -2.67 -0.84 6.34
C HIS A 48 -2.85 0.41 7.20
N ASN A 49 -3.89 1.18 6.91
CA ASN A 49 -4.24 2.41 7.60
C ASN A 49 -5.67 2.28 8.16
N PRO A 50 -5.91 1.40 9.15
CA PRO A 50 -7.24 1.17 9.70
C PRO A 50 -7.86 2.46 10.25
N THR A 51 -9.19 2.47 10.38
CA THR A 51 -9.92 3.62 10.93
C THR A 51 -9.40 4.05 12.30
N GLU A 52 -9.08 3.08 13.17
CA GLU A 52 -8.52 3.34 14.50
C GLU A 52 -7.18 4.08 14.42
N THR A 53 -6.28 3.67 13.53
CA THR A 53 -4.98 4.34 13.33
C THR A 53 -5.14 5.71 12.70
N ARG A 54 -6.05 5.88 11.74
CA ARG A 54 -6.36 7.20 11.15
C ARG A 54 -6.91 8.17 12.19
N ALA A 55 -7.68 7.71 13.16
CA ALA A 55 -8.21 8.57 14.22
C ALA A 55 -7.08 9.20 15.05
N LEU A 56 -5.98 8.47 15.28
CA LEU A 56 -4.81 8.96 16.02
C LEU A 56 -4.04 10.07 15.28
N ILE A 57 -4.24 10.22 13.97
CA ILE A 57 -3.59 11.29 13.20
C ILE A 57 -4.01 12.67 13.70
N SER A 58 -5.22 12.80 14.24
CA SER A 58 -5.71 14.05 14.83
C SER A 58 -4.85 14.55 16.00
N GLU A 59 -4.17 13.66 16.71
CA GLU A 59 -3.26 13.99 17.81
C GLU A 59 -1.90 14.53 17.32
N LEU A 60 -1.58 14.37 16.04
CA LEU A 60 -0.31 14.77 15.44
C LEU A 60 -0.42 16.06 14.60
N TYR A 61 -1.62 16.41 14.17
CA TYR A 61 -1.84 17.47 13.20
C TYR A 61 -2.12 18.81 13.84
N ASP A 62 -1.41 19.84 13.35
CA ASP A 62 -1.81 21.23 13.50
C ASP A 62 -2.62 21.70 12.28
N SER A 63 -3.03 22.97 12.29
CA SER A 63 -3.79 23.59 11.20
C SER A 63 -3.13 23.52 9.81
N GLN A 64 -1.83 23.25 9.72
CA GLN A 64 -1.09 23.11 8.46
C GLN A 64 -1.15 21.70 7.88
N MET A 65 -1.61 20.71 8.65
CA MET A 65 -1.75 19.30 8.22
C MET A 65 -3.22 18.90 8.00
N ALA A 66 -4.04 19.79 7.47
CA ALA A 66 -5.49 19.58 7.34
C ALA A 66 -5.91 18.43 6.40
N ASN A 67 -5.04 17.96 5.51
CA ASN A 67 -5.37 16.96 4.49
C ASN A 67 -5.04 15.53 4.97
N VAL A 68 -5.90 14.98 5.82
CA VAL A 68 -5.82 13.58 6.24
C VAL A 68 -6.16 12.68 5.04
N ALA A 69 -5.26 11.75 4.70
CA ALA A 69 -5.53 10.77 3.67
C ALA A 69 -6.53 9.70 4.16
N ASP A 70 -7.59 9.48 3.39
CA ASP A 70 -8.67 8.52 3.66
C ASP A 70 -8.37 7.10 3.16
N SER A 71 -7.18 6.88 2.61
CA SER A 71 -6.78 5.59 2.03
C SER A 71 -6.76 4.48 3.09
N ASP A 72 -7.17 3.28 2.69
CA ASP A 72 -7.16 2.08 3.54
C ASP A 72 -5.77 1.45 3.64
N CYS A 73 -4.91 1.67 2.65
CA CYS A 73 -3.50 1.31 2.73
C CYS A 73 -2.59 2.20 1.87
N PHE A 74 -1.30 2.14 2.20
CA PHE A 74 -0.22 2.68 1.38
C PHE A 74 0.67 1.54 0.93
N SER A 75 0.88 1.43 -0.37
CA SER A 75 1.77 0.43 -0.93
C SER A 75 2.94 1.07 -1.67
N GLN A 76 4.10 0.42 -1.62
CA GLN A 76 5.27 0.83 -2.39
C GLN A 76 5.82 -0.37 -3.13
N VAL A 77 6.04 -0.22 -4.43
CA VAL A 77 6.74 -1.21 -5.25
C VAL A 77 8.07 -0.59 -5.69
N VAL A 78 9.18 -1.27 -5.40
CA VAL A 78 10.53 -0.80 -5.73
C VAL A 78 11.09 -1.64 -6.87
N PHE A 79 11.51 -0.97 -7.94
CA PHE A 79 12.16 -1.56 -9.10
C PHE A 79 13.63 -1.13 -9.17
N LYS A 80 14.45 -1.91 -9.88
CA LYS A 80 15.85 -1.54 -10.12
C LYS A 80 15.96 -0.29 -11.00
N SER A 81 15.09 -0.13 -11.99
CA SER A 81 15.05 1.02 -12.90
C SER A 81 13.63 1.28 -13.43
N LEU A 82 13.44 2.40 -14.14
CA LEU A 82 12.21 2.69 -14.88
C LEU A 82 11.97 1.68 -16.01
N GLU A 83 13.01 1.19 -16.65
CA GLU A 83 12.88 0.22 -17.74
C GLU A 83 12.41 -1.15 -17.25
N ASP A 84 12.77 -1.54 -16.02
CA ASP A 84 12.24 -2.77 -15.40
C ASP A 84 10.74 -2.67 -15.11
N TYR A 85 10.20 -1.46 -14.85
CA TYR A 85 8.77 -1.25 -14.65
C TYR A 85 7.96 -1.37 -15.96
N LYS A 86 8.57 -1.06 -17.11
CA LYS A 86 7.90 -1.06 -18.42
C LYS A 86 7.80 -2.45 -19.08
N ARG A 87 8.50 -3.45 -18.56
CA ARG A 87 8.55 -4.83 -19.10
C ARG A 87 7.38 -5.67 -18.63
#